data_AF-A0A1A8WRV6-F1
#
_entry.id   AF-A0A1A8WRV6-F1
#
_cell.length_a   1.000
_cell.length_b   1.000
_cell.length_c   1.000
_cell.angle_alpha   90.00
_cell.angle_beta   90.00
_cell.angle_gamma   90.00
#
_symmetry.space_group_name_H-M   'P 1'
#
loop_
_entity.id
_entity.type
_entity.pdbx_description
1 polymer ?
#
loop_
_entity_poly.entity_id
_entity_poly.type
_entity_poly.pdbx_seq_one_letter_code
_entity_poly.pdbx_strand_id
1 'polypeptide(L)'
;MVKLEASKEDQILRYFKDNVELDDSSESFTFLNPLKKDNENLYKIGCKLDHYYKSKDVISVMIGPSYSVSDTEYCGFLNEWLNKEKIDYISSGSKCEGNIKLWEEYIEVLWKQLEKDIQDSYSCKRNTTIYKCSISPELKTALSVGFTLLGTFLITFYFLYKFSPIGPRIHSCRNKKKRITKNIVLEESCKLLERSSKNVISHTEDGRIRIGYHSADN
;
A
#
# COMPACT_ATOMS: atom_id res chain seq x y z
N MET A 1 39.16 -13.55 -33.79
CA MET A 1 37.87 -13.20 -33.17
C MET A 1 37.21 -14.51 -32.75
N VAL A 2 37.39 -14.90 -31.49
CA VAL A 2 36.82 -16.16 -30.97
C VAL A 2 35.32 -15.91 -30.79
N LYS A 3 34.49 -16.62 -31.55
CA LYS A 3 33.05 -16.64 -31.34
C LYS A 3 32.86 -17.34 -29.99
N LEU A 4 32.50 -16.60 -28.94
CA LEU A 4 32.20 -17.18 -27.64
C LEU A 4 30.97 -18.08 -27.87
N GLU A 5 31.19 -19.39 -27.94
CA GLU A 5 30.07 -20.33 -28.03
C GLU A 5 29.22 -20.17 -26.76
N ALA A 6 27.93 -19.89 -26.95
CA ALA A 6 26.99 -19.77 -25.85
C ALA A 6 26.94 -21.11 -25.09
N SER A 7 26.95 -21.07 -23.76
CA SER A 7 26.91 -22.29 -22.95
C SER A 7 25.64 -23.10 -23.22
N LYS A 8 25.64 -24.40 -22.89
CA LYS A 8 24.45 -25.25 -22.99
C LYS A 8 23.25 -24.64 -22.27
N GLU A 9 23.50 -24.05 -21.10
CA GLU A 9 22.51 -23.33 -20.29
C GLU A 9 21.92 -22.15 -21.06
N ASP A 10 22.75 -21.28 -21.62
CA ASP A 10 22.29 -20.10 -22.37
C ASP A 10 21.42 -20.47 -23.57
N GLN A 11 21.68 -21.63 -24.20
CA GLN A 11 20.89 -22.10 -25.33
C GLN A 11 19.52 -22.59 -24.90
N ILE A 12 19.43 -23.37 -23.81
CA ILE A 12 18.15 -23.84 -23.26
C ILE A 12 17.32 -22.66 -22.74
N LEU A 13 17.93 -21.78 -21.96
CA LEU A 13 17.24 -20.63 -21.36
C LEU A 13 16.74 -19.63 -22.41
N ARG A 14 17.26 -19.65 -23.65
CA ARG A 14 16.69 -18.85 -24.75
C ARG A 14 15.29 -19.35 -25.14
N TYR A 15 15.09 -20.66 -25.22
CA TYR A 15 13.76 -21.22 -25.48
C TYR A 15 12.76 -20.92 -24.36
N PHE A 16 13.26 -20.73 -23.13
CA PHE A 16 12.41 -20.37 -21.99
C PHE A 16 11.86 -18.93 -22.04
N LYS A 17 12.28 -18.12 -23.03
CA LYS A 17 11.80 -16.75 -23.21
C LYS A 17 10.56 -16.67 -24.10
N ASP A 18 10.25 -17.70 -24.85
CA ASP A 18 9.14 -17.69 -25.81
C ASP A 18 7.79 -17.51 -25.11
N ASN A 19 6.88 -16.82 -25.78
CA ASN A 19 5.50 -16.68 -25.30
C ASN A 19 4.77 -18.00 -25.56
N VAL A 20 4.04 -18.47 -24.55
CA VAL A 20 3.35 -19.76 -24.57
C VAL A 20 1.87 -19.54 -24.31
N GLU A 21 1.04 -20.10 -25.17
CA GLU A 21 -0.41 -20.23 -24.96
C GLU A 21 -0.73 -21.71 -24.75
N LEU A 22 -1.53 -22.01 -23.72
CA LEU A 22 -2.01 -23.36 -23.49
C LEU A 22 -3.24 -23.65 -24.34
N ASP A 23 -3.41 -24.91 -24.71
CA ASP A 23 -4.67 -25.41 -25.25
C ASP A 23 -5.76 -25.27 -24.17
N ASP A 24 -6.87 -24.63 -24.53
CA ASP A 24 -8.03 -24.41 -23.66
C ASP A 24 -8.63 -25.72 -23.12
N SER A 25 -8.34 -26.86 -23.75
CA SER A 25 -8.77 -28.19 -23.30
C SER A 25 -7.82 -28.85 -22.28
N SER A 26 -6.64 -28.27 -22.03
CA SER A 26 -5.66 -28.86 -21.12
C SER A 26 -6.05 -28.73 -19.64
N GLU A 27 -5.68 -29.72 -18.83
CA GLU A 27 -5.91 -29.69 -17.38
C GLU A 27 -5.17 -28.50 -16.73
N SER A 28 -3.94 -28.24 -17.17
CA SER A 28 -3.15 -27.08 -16.77
C SER A 28 -3.84 -25.75 -17.10
N PHE A 29 -4.47 -25.63 -18.27
CA PHE A 29 -5.26 -24.44 -18.61
C PHE A 29 -6.43 -24.28 -17.64
N THR A 30 -7.21 -25.33 -17.41
CA THR A 30 -8.36 -25.31 -16.50
C THR A 30 -7.95 -24.88 -15.09
N PHE A 31 -6.82 -25.40 -14.61
CA PHE A 31 -6.26 -25.07 -13.30
C PHE A 31 -5.74 -23.63 -13.20
N LEU A 32 -5.06 -23.12 -14.24
CA LEU A 32 -4.46 -21.78 -14.25
C LEU A 32 -5.45 -20.67 -14.66
N ASN A 33 -6.54 -20.99 -15.36
CA ASN A 33 -7.50 -20.02 -15.89
C ASN A 33 -8.00 -18.97 -14.87
N PRO A 34 -8.21 -19.28 -13.57
CA PRO A 34 -8.55 -18.27 -12.56
C PRO A 34 -7.54 -17.12 -12.48
N LEU A 35 -6.26 -17.36 -12.76
CA LEU A 35 -5.21 -16.34 -12.73
C LEU A 35 -5.20 -15.43 -13.96
N LYS A 36 -5.82 -15.83 -15.07
CA LYS A 36 -5.67 -15.18 -16.39
C LYS A 36 -6.00 -13.69 -16.37
N LYS A 37 -6.98 -13.27 -15.55
CA LYS A 37 -7.39 -11.86 -15.40
C LYS A 37 -6.73 -11.18 -14.21
N ASP A 38 -6.70 -11.84 -13.06
CA ASP A 38 -6.33 -11.20 -11.79
C ASP A 38 -4.82 -11.21 -11.52
N ASN A 39 -4.09 -12.16 -12.13
CA ASN A 39 -2.66 -12.36 -11.97
C ASN A 39 -2.03 -12.85 -13.28
N GLU A 40 -2.13 -12.04 -14.33
CA GLU A 40 -1.66 -12.37 -15.69
C GLU A 40 -0.19 -12.82 -15.73
N ASN A 41 0.68 -12.22 -14.92
CA ASN A 41 2.09 -12.62 -14.86
C ASN A 41 2.25 -14.07 -14.33
N LEU A 42 1.57 -14.39 -13.22
CA LEU A 42 1.62 -15.75 -12.64
C LEU A 42 1.01 -16.78 -13.58
N TYR A 43 -0.09 -16.41 -14.27
CA TYR A 43 -0.68 -17.24 -15.33
C TYR A 43 0.35 -17.56 -16.42
N LYS A 44 1.04 -16.54 -16.96
CA LYS A 44 2.06 -16.73 -18.00
C LYS A 44 3.22 -17.62 -17.53
N ILE A 45 3.68 -17.46 -16.29
CA ILE A 45 4.71 -18.32 -15.69
C ILE A 45 4.22 -19.77 -15.64
N GLY A 46 2.98 -20.00 -15.20
CA GLY A 46 2.37 -21.33 -15.18
C GLY A 46 2.26 -21.98 -16.56
N CYS A 47 1.82 -21.22 -17.58
CA CYS A 47 1.74 -21.70 -18.97
C CYS A 47 3.12 -22.12 -19.50
N LYS A 48 4.13 -21.29 -19.26
CA LYS A 48 5.52 -21.59 -19.61
C LYS A 48 6.04 -22.84 -18.93
N LEU A 49 5.76 -22.98 -17.62
CA LEU A 49 6.16 -24.16 -16.86
C LEU A 49 5.58 -25.44 -17.46
N ASP A 50 4.27 -25.49 -17.72
CA ASP A 50 3.62 -26.64 -18.35
C ASP A 50 4.27 -27.02 -19.68
N HIS A 51 4.47 -26.02 -20.54
CA HIS A 51 5.06 -26.22 -21.85
C HIS A 51 6.50 -26.71 -21.78
N TYR A 52 7.36 -26.09 -20.96
CA TYR A 52 8.76 -26.51 -20.84
C TYR A 52 8.91 -27.84 -20.12
N TYR A 53 8.02 -28.18 -19.19
CA TYR A 53 8.05 -29.50 -18.56
C TYR A 53 7.73 -30.59 -19.60
N LYS A 54 6.68 -30.40 -20.41
CA LYS A 54 6.21 -31.38 -21.40
C LYS A 54 7.06 -31.44 -22.67
N SER A 55 7.72 -30.34 -23.05
CA SER A 55 8.43 -30.21 -24.33
C SER A 55 9.92 -30.55 -24.25
N LYS A 56 10.39 -31.21 -23.19
CA LYS A 56 11.82 -31.56 -22.99
C LYS A 56 12.44 -32.19 -24.24
N ASP A 57 11.83 -33.24 -24.76
CA ASP A 57 12.39 -33.99 -25.89
C ASP A 57 12.45 -33.12 -27.17
N VAL A 58 11.43 -32.30 -27.39
CA VAL A 58 11.38 -31.35 -28.51
C VAL A 58 12.50 -30.30 -28.38
N ILE A 59 12.65 -29.71 -27.21
CA ILE A 59 13.69 -28.69 -26.94
C ILE A 59 15.08 -29.30 -27.08
N SER A 60 15.29 -30.53 -26.57
CA SER A 60 16.55 -31.27 -26.73
C SER A 60 16.93 -31.46 -28.20
N VAL A 61 15.95 -31.81 -29.05
CA VAL A 61 16.18 -31.92 -30.51
C VAL A 61 16.47 -30.56 -31.15
N MET A 62 15.79 -29.48 -30.74
CA MET A 62 15.97 -28.14 -31.31
C MET A 62 17.35 -27.52 -31.03
N ILE A 63 18.00 -27.88 -29.93
CA ILE A 63 19.35 -27.39 -29.59
C ILE A 63 20.43 -28.07 -30.48
N GLY A 64 20.09 -29.17 -31.14
CA GLY A 64 20.91 -29.84 -32.14
C GLY A 64 21.81 -30.94 -31.58
N PRO A 65 22.33 -31.83 -32.45
CA PRO A 65 23.01 -33.07 -32.04
C PRO A 65 24.35 -32.85 -31.32
N SER A 66 24.93 -31.66 -31.42
CA SER A 66 26.16 -31.27 -30.73
C SER A 66 25.98 -31.01 -29.24
N TYR A 67 24.74 -30.87 -28.76
CA TYR A 67 24.42 -30.55 -27.38
C TYR A 67 23.48 -31.60 -26.80
N SER A 68 24.04 -32.76 -26.43
CA SER A 68 23.30 -33.70 -25.58
C SER A 68 23.13 -33.08 -24.19
N VAL A 69 21.87 -32.90 -23.79
CA VAL A 69 21.47 -32.44 -22.46
C VAL A 69 20.81 -33.62 -21.77
N SER A 70 21.39 -34.06 -20.66
CA SER A 70 20.79 -35.12 -19.85
C SER A 70 19.52 -34.63 -19.16
N ASP A 71 18.65 -35.54 -18.78
CA ASP A 71 17.42 -35.24 -18.04
C ASP A 71 17.72 -34.46 -16.75
N THR A 72 18.78 -34.84 -16.04
CA THR A 72 19.24 -34.16 -14.83
C THR A 72 19.67 -32.73 -15.09
N GLU A 73 20.42 -32.47 -16.18
CA GLU A 73 20.83 -31.12 -16.57
C GLU A 73 19.62 -30.26 -16.93
N TYR A 74 18.70 -30.79 -17.75
CA TYR A 74 17.48 -30.07 -18.11
C TYR A 74 16.64 -29.73 -16.88
N CYS A 75 16.43 -30.68 -15.97
CA CYS A 75 15.71 -30.42 -14.73
C CYS A 75 16.42 -29.39 -13.85
N GLY A 76 17.75 -29.35 -13.88
CA GLY A 76 18.55 -28.32 -13.23
C GLY A 76 18.21 -26.93 -13.78
N PHE A 77 18.26 -26.77 -15.10
CA PHE A 77 17.95 -25.51 -15.76
C PHE A 77 16.48 -25.08 -15.58
N LEU A 78 15.53 -26.02 -15.64
CA LEU A 78 14.12 -25.73 -15.40
C LEU A 78 13.87 -25.27 -13.96
N ASN A 79 14.49 -25.92 -12.97
CA ASN A 79 14.40 -25.48 -11.58
C ASN A 79 15.04 -24.11 -11.36
N GLU A 80 16.19 -23.86 -11.96
CA GLU A 80 16.87 -22.57 -11.84
C GLU A 80 16.03 -21.45 -12.44
N TRP A 81 15.51 -21.65 -13.66
CA TRP A 81 14.59 -20.71 -14.30
C TRP A 81 13.37 -20.45 -13.40
N LEU A 82 12.70 -21.50 -12.94
CA LEU A 82 11.49 -21.35 -12.14
C LEU A 82 11.75 -20.66 -10.80
N ASN A 83 12.92 -20.88 -10.19
CA ASN A 83 13.33 -20.17 -8.98
C ASN A 83 13.64 -18.69 -9.22
N LYS A 84 14.20 -18.33 -10.38
CA LYS A 84 14.37 -16.92 -10.78
C LYS A 84 13.02 -16.23 -10.95
N GLU A 85 12.11 -16.85 -11.70
CA GLU A 85 10.72 -16.34 -11.85
C GLU A 85 9.99 -16.23 -10.51
N LYS A 86 10.21 -17.17 -9.58
CA LYS A 86 9.67 -17.12 -8.20
C LYS A 86 10.11 -15.85 -7.49
N ILE A 87 11.40 -15.56 -7.52
CA ILE A 87 11.98 -14.39 -6.85
C ILE A 87 11.44 -13.11 -7.49
N ASP A 88 11.43 -13.04 -8.82
CA ASP A 88 10.96 -11.87 -9.55
C ASP A 88 9.47 -11.61 -9.28
N TYR A 89 8.64 -12.66 -9.32
CA TYR A 89 7.21 -12.54 -9.03
C TYR A 89 6.95 -12.11 -7.58
N ILE A 90 7.59 -12.75 -6.60
CA ILE A 90 7.36 -12.44 -5.18
C ILE A 90 7.88 -11.04 -4.82
N SER A 91 9.04 -10.66 -5.35
CA SER A 91 9.62 -9.33 -5.11
C SER A 91 8.92 -8.22 -5.90
N SER A 92 8.14 -8.56 -6.93
CA SER A 92 7.35 -7.59 -7.68
C SER A 92 6.12 -7.10 -6.89
N GLY A 93 6.02 -5.79 -6.73
CA GLY A 93 4.87 -5.13 -6.11
C GLY A 93 4.89 -5.06 -4.58
N SER A 94 3.79 -4.60 -3.99
CA SER A 94 3.67 -4.32 -2.55
C SER A 94 3.11 -5.48 -1.72
N LYS A 95 2.77 -6.61 -2.36
CA LYS A 95 2.04 -7.74 -1.74
C LYS A 95 2.90 -9.00 -1.65
N CYS A 96 4.13 -8.88 -1.16
CA CYS A 96 5.09 -9.98 -1.09
C CYS A 96 4.51 -11.26 -0.45
N GLU A 97 3.92 -11.18 0.74
CA GLU A 97 3.30 -12.33 1.41
C GLU A 97 2.09 -12.91 0.65
N GLY A 98 1.34 -12.06 -0.07
CA GLY A 98 0.25 -12.50 -0.92
C GLY A 98 0.75 -13.27 -2.13
N ASN A 99 1.82 -12.78 -2.77
CA ASN A 99 2.45 -13.42 -3.91
C ASN A 99 3.07 -14.78 -3.54
N ILE A 100 3.64 -14.91 -2.33
CA ILE A 100 4.10 -16.22 -1.83
C ILE A 100 2.95 -17.22 -1.81
N LYS A 101 1.78 -16.83 -1.26
CA LYS A 101 0.62 -17.74 -1.17
C LYS A 101 0.14 -18.16 -2.56
N LEU A 102 -0.02 -17.20 -3.47
CA LEU A 102 -0.43 -17.49 -4.85
C LEU A 102 0.56 -18.41 -5.57
N TRP A 103 1.87 -18.20 -5.36
CA TRP A 103 2.90 -19.06 -5.93
C TRP A 103 2.78 -20.50 -5.44
N GLU A 104 2.65 -20.70 -4.12
CA GLU A 104 2.51 -22.03 -3.52
C GLU A 104 1.20 -22.71 -3.93
N GLU A 105 0.11 -21.95 -4.05
CA GLU A 105 -1.22 -22.45 -4.44
C GLU A 105 -1.29 -22.89 -5.91
N TYR A 106 -0.59 -22.19 -6.82
CA TYR A 106 -0.70 -22.45 -8.25
C TYR A 106 0.56 -23.09 -8.83
N ILE A 107 1.73 -22.49 -8.68
CA ILE A 107 2.93 -22.94 -9.40
C ILE A 107 3.50 -24.23 -8.80
N GLU A 108 3.60 -24.30 -7.47
CA GLU A 108 4.12 -25.51 -6.81
C GLU A 108 3.11 -26.67 -6.85
N VAL A 109 1.80 -26.37 -6.92
CA VAL A 109 0.75 -27.38 -7.15
C VAL A 109 0.80 -27.89 -8.59
N LEU A 110 0.92 -26.99 -9.58
CA LEU A 110 1.05 -27.35 -10.98
C LEU A 110 2.26 -28.27 -11.22
N TRP A 111 3.43 -27.96 -10.65
CA TRP A 111 4.59 -28.84 -10.76
C TRP A 111 4.31 -30.26 -10.26
N LYS A 112 3.60 -30.39 -9.13
CA LYS A 112 3.24 -31.70 -8.56
C LYS A 112 2.23 -32.46 -9.43
N GLN A 113 1.35 -31.76 -10.15
CA GLN A 113 0.45 -32.38 -11.13
C GLN A 113 1.27 -32.92 -12.30
N LEU A 114 2.13 -32.08 -12.88
CA LEU A 114 3.02 -32.46 -13.97
C LEU A 114 3.93 -33.65 -13.62
N GLU A 115 4.41 -33.71 -12.38
CA GLU A 115 5.23 -34.84 -11.90
C GLU A 115 4.43 -36.16 -11.81
N LYS A 116 3.12 -36.10 -11.55
CA LYS A 116 2.25 -37.27 -11.44
C LYS A 116 1.72 -37.77 -12.77
N ASP A 117 1.53 -36.85 -13.73
CA ASP A 117 0.92 -37.17 -15.02
C ASP A 117 1.85 -37.98 -15.94
N ILE A 118 3.12 -38.16 -15.56
CA ILE A 118 4.10 -38.87 -16.38
C ILE A 118 4.19 -40.35 -15.99
N GLN A 119 3.73 -41.21 -16.91
CA GLN A 119 3.89 -42.66 -16.84
C GLN A 119 5.32 -43.13 -17.21
N ASP A 120 6.32 -42.84 -16.37
CA ASP A 120 7.61 -43.57 -16.30
C ASP A 120 8.83 -43.17 -17.18
N SER A 121 8.82 -42.13 -18.02
CA SER A 121 10.03 -41.82 -18.82
C SER A 121 10.95 -40.73 -18.23
N TYR A 122 10.42 -39.76 -17.48
CA TYR A 122 11.17 -38.57 -17.09
C TYR A 122 10.45 -37.85 -15.94
N SER A 123 11.14 -37.60 -14.84
CA SER A 123 10.57 -36.87 -13.70
C SER A 123 11.57 -35.84 -13.21
N CYS A 124 11.20 -34.56 -13.28
CA CYS A 124 11.95 -33.52 -12.63
C CYS A 124 11.52 -33.36 -11.19
N LYS A 125 12.43 -33.74 -10.28
CA LYS A 125 12.29 -33.38 -8.87
C LYS A 125 12.37 -31.86 -8.72
N ARG A 126 11.37 -31.30 -8.04
CA ARG A 126 11.34 -29.87 -7.69
C ARG A 126 12.41 -29.57 -6.64
N ASN A 127 13.27 -28.59 -6.91
CA ASN A 127 14.20 -27.99 -5.97
C ASN A 127 13.88 -26.50 -5.78
N THR A 128 13.07 -26.20 -4.77
CA THR A 128 12.56 -24.85 -4.51
C THR A 128 13.46 -24.06 -3.56
N THR A 129 13.59 -22.76 -3.79
CA THR A 129 14.24 -21.84 -2.86
C THR A 129 13.19 -21.17 -1.97
N ILE A 130 13.50 -21.07 -0.66
CA ILE A 130 12.65 -20.33 0.27
C ILE A 130 12.99 -18.85 0.13
N TYR A 131 12.05 -18.07 -0.39
CA TYR A 131 12.15 -16.62 -0.41
C TYR A 131 11.47 -16.02 0.82
N LYS A 132 12.17 -15.11 1.52
CA LYS A 132 11.63 -14.37 2.67
C LYS A 132 11.41 -12.92 2.29
N CYS A 133 10.19 -12.44 2.49
CA CYS A 133 9.84 -11.04 2.31
C CYS A 133 10.71 -10.17 3.21
N SER A 134 11.51 -9.31 2.59
CA SER A 134 12.35 -8.36 3.29
C SER A 134 11.65 -7.01 3.29
N ILE A 135 11.31 -6.50 4.48
CA ILE A 135 10.84 -5.12 4.61
C ILE A 135 11.96 -4.20 4.11
N SER A 136 11.67 -3.34 3.13
CA SER A 136 12.67 -2.47 2.51
C SER A 136 13.35 -1.59 3.58
N PRO A 137 14.67 -1.35 3.47
CA PRO A 137 15.39 -0.47 4.40
C PRO A 137 14.77 0.93 4.47
N GLU A 138 14.26 1.41 3.33
CA GLU A 138 13.60 2.71 3.21
C GLU A 138 12.33 2.79 4.04
N LEU A 139 11.48 1.75 4.04
CA LEU A 139 10.27 1.70 4.85
C LEU A 139 10.60 1.59 6.34
N LYS A 140 11.62 0.82 6.71
CA LYS A 140 12.08 0.73 8.11
C LYS A 140 12.56 2.08 8.62
N THR A 141 13.34 2.79 7.82
CA THR A 141 13.83 4.14 8.15
C THR A 141 12.68 5.14 8.21
N ALA A 142 11.76 5.12 7.24
CA ALA A 142 10.61 6.01 7.21
C ALA A 142 9.67 5.80 8.42
N LEU A 143 9.39 4.56 8.81
CA LEU A 143 8.60 4.25 10.00
C LEU A 143 9.31 4.70 11.28
N SER A 144 10.61 4.43 11.41
CA SER A 144 11.41 4.85 12.56
C SER A 144 11.43 6.38 12.72
N VAL A 145 11.72 7.11 11.63
CA VAL A 145 11.72 8.57 11.60
C VAL A 145 10.31 9.12 11.82
N GLY A 146 9.28 8.51 11.22
CA GLY A 146 7.89 8.91 11.39
C GLY A 146 7.42 8.80 12.84
N PHE A 147 7.66 7.66 13.49
CA PHE A 147 7.28 7.44 14.88
C PHE A 147 8.05 8.33 15.85
N THR A 148 9.34 8.57 15.62
CA THR A 148 10.15 9.49 16.45
C THR A 148 9.67 10.94 16.32
N LEU A 149 9.38 11.41 15.10
CA LEU A 149 8.82 12.75 14.88
C LEU A 149 7.43 12.89 15.51
N LEU A 150 6.54 11.91 15.31
CA LEU A 150 5.19 11.92 15.89
C LEU A 150 5.25 11.92 17.41
N GLY A 151 6.07 11.04 18.00
CA GLY A 151 6.27 10.99 19.45
C GLY A 151 6.79 12.31 20.00
N THR A 152 7.79 12.91 19.35
CA THR A 152 8.36 14.20 19.75
C THR A 152 7.31 15.33 19.65
N PHE A 153 6.50 15.34 18.58
CA PHE A 153 5.40 16.29 18.42
C PHE A 153 4.36 16.15 19.53
N LEU A 154 3.91 14.92 19.83
CA LEU A 154 2.92 14.65 20.86
C LEU A 154 3.42 15.03 22.25
N ILE A 155 4.68 14.71 22.55
CA ILE A 155 5.33 15.09 23.81
C ILE A 155 5.42 16.62 23.92
N THR A 156 5.88 17.29 22.86
CA THR A 156 5.99 18.76 22.84
C THR A 156 4.62 19.42 23.01
N PHE A 157 3.60 18.95 22.30
CA PHE A 157 2.22 19.44 22.46
C PHE A 157 1.67 19.18 23.85
N TYR A 158 1.96 18.04 24.47
CA TYR A 158 1.55 17.74 25.84
C TYR A 158 2.21 18.68 26.84
N PHE A 159 3.52 18.94 26.72
CA PHE A 159 4.22 19.92 27.57
C PHE A 159 3.71 21.34 27.34
N LEU A 160 3.52 21.76 26.09
CA LEU A 160 2.93 23.06 25.77
C LEU A 160 1.50 23.16 26.30
N TYR A 161 0.68 22.12 26.21
CA TYR A 161 -0.67 22.14 26.75
C TYR A 161 -0.69 22.20 28.28
N LYS A 162 0.17 21.41 28.94
CA LYS A 162 0.24 21.32 30.41
C LYS A 162 0.87 22.56 31.07
N PHE A 163 1.83 23.20 30.41
CA PHE A 163 2.61 24.30 30.97
C PHE A 163 2.33 25.67 30.32
N SER A 164 1.51 25.74 29.27
CA SER A 164 1.13 27.03 28.71
C SER A 164 0.02 27.70 29.53
N PRO A 165 0.10 29.01 29.81
CA PRO A 165 -0.96 29.78 30.47
C PRO A 165 -2.14 30.05 29.50
N ILE A 166 -2.30 29.21 28.48
CA ILE A 166 -3.36 29.28 27.47
C ILE A 166 -4.71 28.86 28.05
N GLY A 167 -4.78 27.99 29.06
CA GLY A 167 -6.04 27.68 29.77
C GLY A 167 -6.70 28.96 30.35
N PRO A 168 -5.99 29.72 31.20
CA PRO A 168 -6.46 31.02 31.70
C PRO A 168 -6.67 32.08 30.60
N ARG A 169 -5.83 32.12 29.57
CA ARG A 169 -5.96 33.08 28.45
C ARG A 169 -7.16 32.79 27.55
N ILE A 170 -7.46 31.53 27.23
CA ILE A 170 -8.67 31.16 26.47
C ILE A 170 -9.92 31.51 27.26
N HIS A 171 -9.93 31.25 28.58
CA HIS A 171 -11.04 31.63 29.46
C HIS A 171 -11.22 33.16 29.50
N SER A 172 -10.12 33.91 29.63
CA SER A 172 -10.12 35.37 29.58
C SER A 172 -10.61 35.91 28.24
N CYS A 173 -10.18 35.33 27.12
CA CYS A 173 -10.58 35.75 25.77
C CYS A 173 -12.08 35.49 25.51
N ARG A 174 -12.61 34.33 25.96
CA ARG A 174 -14.06 34.04 25.93
C ARG A 174 -14.85 35.04 26.78
N ASN A 175 -14.35 35.40 27.96
CA ASN A 175 -15.02 36.37 28.83
C ASN A 175 -14.98 37.79 28.28
N LYS A 176 -13.87 38.19 27.63
CA LYS A 176 -13.77 39.48 26.93
C LYS A 176 -14.78 39.56 25.78
N LYS A 177 -14.94 38.48 25.01
CA LYS A 177 -15.94 38.37 23.93
C LYS A 177 -17.38 38.44 24.48
N LYS A 178 -17.69 37.76 25.59
CA LYS A 178 -19.01 37.85 26.26
C LYS A 178 -19.34 39.26 26.77
N ARG A 179 -18.36 40.01 27.29
CA ARG A 179 -18.56 41.40 27.74
C ARG A 179 -18.83 42.33 26.55
N ILE A 180 -18.09 42.17 25.45
CA ILE A 180 -18.29 42.98 24.23
C ILE A 180 -19.67 42.73 23.63
N THR A 181 -20.12 41.47 23.54
CA THR A 181 -21.47 41.15 23.05
C THR A 181 -22.57 41.74 23.95
N LYS A 182 -22.42 41.70 25.27
CA LYS A 182 -23.37 42.36 26.19
C LYS A 182 -23.42 43.87 25.99
N ASN A 183 -22.28 44.51 25.80
CA ASN A 183 -22.21 45.96 25.57
C ASN A 183 -22.83 46.36 24.22
N ILE A 184 -22.61 45.58 23.16
CA ILE A 184 -23.21 45.82 21.84
C ILE A 184 -24.73 45.63 21.88
N VAL A 185 -25.22 44.56 22.54
CA VAL A 185 -26.66 44.31 22.71
C VAL A 185 -27.30 45.41 23.58
N LEU A 186 -26.62 45.87 24.63
CA LEU A 186 -27.06 47.00 25.45
C LEU A 186 -27.12 48.29 24.63
N GLU A 187 -26.10 48.58 23.83
CA GLU A 187 -26.04 49.77 22.96
C GLU A 187 -27.10 49.75 21.86
N GLU A 188 -27.38 48.58 21.27
CA GLU A 188 -28.47 48.38 20.29
C GLU A 188 -29.85 48.53 20.95
N SER A 189 -30.03 48.00 22.17
CA SER A 189 -31.26 48.18 22.94
C SER A 189 -31.49 49.63 23.38
N CYS A 190 -30.43 50.37 23.75
CA CYS A 190 -30.50 51.79 24.05
C CYS A 190 -30.80 52.63 22.80
N LYS A 191 -30.18 52.33 21.64
CA LYS A 191 -30.47 53.01 20.37
C LYS A 191 -31.88 52.74 19.85
N LEU A 192 -32.43 51.54 20.06
CA LEU A 192 -33.83 51.23 19.75
C LEU A 192 -34.80 51.94 20.71
N LEU A 193 -34.49 52.01 22.01
CA LEU A 193 -35.27 52.78 22.99
C LEU A 193 -35.26 54.28 22.68
N GLU A 194 -34.11 54.83 22.27
CA GLU A 194 -33.95 56.23 21.88
C GLU A 194 -34.68 56.56 20.57
N ARG A 195 -34.78 55.59 19.64
CA ARG A 195 -35.58 55.74 18.42
C ARG A 195 -37.07 55.58 18.67
N SER A 196 -37.46 54.77 19.66
CA SER A 196 -38.85 54.62 20.10
C SER A 196 -39.35 55.84 20.87
N SER A 197 -38.50 56.49 21.68
CA SER A 197 -38.88 57.68 22.45
C SER A 197 -39.03 58.94 21.59
N LYS A 198 -38.31 59.03 20.45
CA LYS A 198 -38.43 60.15 19.50
C LYS A 198 -39.77 60.22 18.73
N ASN A 199 -40.61 59.18 18.79
CA ASN A 199 -41.89 59.14 18.10
C ASN A 199 -43.12 59.35 19.00
N VAL A 200 -42.92 59.74 20.27
CA VAL A 200 -44.02 60.15 21.15
C VAL A 200 -43.76 61.56 21.63
N ILE A 201 -44.00 62.54 20.76
CA ILE A 201 -44.19 63.93 21.16
C ILE A 201 -45.68 64.21 21.00
N SER A 202 -46.44 63.97 22.07
CA SER A 202 -47.72 64.62 22.29
C SER A 202 -47.71 65.20 23.69
N HIS A 203 -47.62 66.54 23.73
CA HIS A 203 -48.12 67.45 24.76
C HIS A 203 -48.19 66.96 26.20
N THR A 204 -47.39 67.56 27.10
CA THR A 204 -47.88 68.38 28.22
C THR A 204 -46.73 68.95 29.06
N GLU A 205 -47.02 70.09 29.69
CA GLU A 205 -46.14 70.97 30.45
C GLU A 205 -45.61 70.40 31.78
N ASP A 206 -44.60 71.12 32.29
CA ASP A 206 -44.35 71.43 33.71
C ASP A 206 -43.59 70.42 34.60
N GLY A 207 -42.76 70.98 35.49
CA GLY A 207 -42.24 70.28 36.67
C GLY A 207 -40.71 70.12 36.77
N ARG A 208 -40.01 71.15 37.25
CA ARG A 208 -38.65 71.03 37.82
C ARG A 208 -38.64 70.08 39.01
N ILE A 209 -37.69 69.12 39.09
CA ILE A 209 -37.20 68.59 40.38
C ILE A 209 -35.69 68.33 40.33
N ARG A 210 -34.97 68.98 41.25
CA ARG A 210 -33.54 68.80 41.62
C ARG A 210 -33.41 67.77 42.75
N ILE A 211 -32.16 67.43 43.10
CA ILE A 211 -31.58 66.96 44.38
C ILE A 211 -30.79 65.65 44.15
N GLY A 212 -29.58 65.42 44.67
CA GLY A 212 -28.68 66.17 45.55
C GLY A 212 -27.52 65.23 45.95
N TYR A 213 -26.28 65.73 46.00
CA TYR A 213 -25.11 64.96 46.41
C TYR A 213 -24.91 65.07 47.92
N HIS A 214 -24.71 63.93 48.59
CA HIS A 214 -24.14 63.89 49.94
C HIS A 214 -22.71 63.35 49.87
N SER A 215 -21.76 64.21 50.22
CA SER A 215 -20.41 63.86 50.66
C SER A 215 -20.43 63.71 52.18
N ALA A 216 -19.73 62.72 52.71
CA ALA A 216 -19.37 62.66 54.11
C ALA A 216 -17.97 62.03 54.25
N ASP A 217 -17.03 62.87 54.69
CA ASP A 217 -15.68 62.54 55.13
C ASP A 217 -15.68 61.86 56.50
N ASN A 218 -14.74 60.92 56.67
CA ASN A 218 -13.68 60.83 57.70
C ASN A 218 -13.31 59.39 58.02
#